data_AF-A0A7C3C283-F1
#
_entry.id   AF-A0A7C3C283-F1
#
_cell.length_a   1.000
_cell.length_b   1.000
_cell.length_c   1.000
_cell.angle_alpha   90.00
_cell.angle_beta   90.00
_cell.angle_gamma   90.00
#
_symmetry.space_group_name_H-M   'P 1'
#
loop_
_entity.id
_entity.type
_entity.pdbx_description
1 polymer ?
#
loop_
_entity_poly.entity_id
_entity_poly.type
_entity_poly.pdbx_seq_one_letter_code
_entity_poly.pdbx_strand_id
1 'polypeptide(L)'
;MVPTHRDPVELAVDSRHMLSGNLRDLPFPALLQALVGKTGVLELWRLENGGRYTLYLKRGEIRCLEGEHGFLDKDEAKKVLKELFTAREGAFEFAPKEAYSTPCRPAFRWPVDRVVRSLNLRLTREKIRETLESLF
;
A
#
# COMPACT_ATOMS: atom_id res chain seq x y z
N MET A 1 -5.73 -45.75 24.73
CA MET A 1 -4.68 -45.18 23.84
C MET A 1 -5.31 -44.03 23.08
N VAL A 2 -4.88 -42.81 23.37
CA VAL A 2 -5.36 -41.58 22.71
C VAL A 2 -4.28 -41.17 21.71
N PRO A 3 -4.57 -40.97 20.43
CA PRO A 3 -3.67 -40.23 19.56
C PRO A 3 -3.94 -38.75 19.75
N THR A 4 -3.07 -38.13 20.53
CA THR A 4 -2.76 -36.70 20.49
C THR A 4 -1.98 -36.39 19.22
N HIS A 5 -2.56 -35.60 18.31
CA HIS A 5 -1.82 -34.52 17.65
C HIS A 5 -2.84 -33.59 16.98
N ARG A 6 -3.00 -32.41 17.56
CA ARG A 6 -3.54 -31.25 16.84
C ARG A 6 -2.43 -30.81 15.91
N ASP A 7 -2.64 -30.95 14.61
CA ASP A 7 -1.86 -30.20 13.65
C ASP A 7 -2.17 -28.71 13.88
N PRO A 8 -1.15 -27.83 14.00
CA PRO A 8 -1.39 -26.41 13.94
C PRO A 8 -1.93 -26.12 12.55
N VAL A 9 -3.10 -25.48 12.48
CA VAL A 9 -3.63 -24.90 11.25
C VAL A 9 -2.62 -23.83 10.84
N GLU A 10 -1.66 -24.23 10.02
CA GLU A 10 -0.82 -23.33 9.26
C GLU A 10 -1.80 -22.56 8.37
N LEU A 11 -2.10 -21.31 8.75
CA LEU A 11 -2.79 -20.35 7.91
C LEU A 11 -1.88 -20.09 6.71
N ALA A 12 -1.85 -21.04 5.78
CA ALA A 12 -1.49 -20.81 4.41
C ALA A 12 -2.51 -19.80 3.90
N VAL A 13 -2.19 -18.51 4.07
CA VAL A 13 -2.92 -17.42 3.45
C VAL A 13 -2.73 -17.62 1.95
N ASP A 14 -3.67 -18.36 1.37
CA ASP A 14 -3.71 -18.67 -0.04
C ASP A 14 -3.55 -17.36 -0.81
N SER A 15 -2.51 -17.32 -1.62
CA SER A 15 -2.06 -16.12 -2.35
C SER A 15 -3.05 -15.70 -3.45
N ARG A 16 -4.22 -16.33 -3.49
CA ARG A 16 -5.35 -16.08 -4.40
C ARG A 16 -6.49 -15.30 -3.76
N HIS A 17 -6.47 -15.06 -2.44
CA HIS A 17 -7.53 -14.30 -1.80
C HIS A 17 -7.36 -12.80 -2.04
N MET A 18 -8.39 -12.24 -2.67
CA MET A 18 -8.63 -10.82 -2.82
C MET A 18 -8.78 -10.18 -1.43
N LEU A 19 -8.13 -9.04 -1.22
CA LEU A 19 -8.18 -8.30 0.04
C LEU A 19 -8.88 -6.96 -0.23
N SER A 20 -10.06 -6.74 0.35
CA SER A 20 -10.80 -5.48 0.22
C SER A 20 -11.17 -4.92 1.59
N GLY A 21 -11.41 -3.61 1.65
CA GLY A 21 -11.73 -2.92 2.90
C GLY A 21 -11.74 -1.41 2.76
N ASN A 22 -11.57 -0.73 3.89
CA ASN A 22 -11.52 0.72 3.97
C ASN A 22 -10.27 1.20 4.74
N LEU A 23 -9.67 2.31 4.29
CA LEU A 23 -8.51 2.94 4.91
C LEU A 23 -8.76 3.41 6.34
N ARG A 24 -10.03 3.62 6.72
CA ARG A 24 -10.43 3.89 8.10
C ARG A 24 -10.14 2.72 9.05
N ASP A 25 -10.30 1.49 8.57
CA ASP A 25 -10.11 0.27 9.37
C ASP A 25 -8.70 -0.29 9.21
N LEU A 26 -8.13 -0.18 8.00
CA LEU A 26 -6.76 -0.58 7.69
C LEU A 26 -6.02 0.56 6.98
N PRO A 27 -5.32 1.44 7.73
CA PRO A 27 -4.63 2.58 7.15
C PRO A 27 -3.63 2.17 6.06
N PHE A 28 -3.47 3.04 5.06
CA PHE A 28 -2.63 2.78 3.90
C PHE A 28 -1.20 2.27 4.21
N PRO A 29 -0.48 2.79 5.25
CA PRO A 29 0.83 2.25 5.63
C PRO A 29 0.78 0.77 6.05
N ALA A 30 -0.25 0.39 6.83
CA ALA A 30 -0.45 -0.97 7.30
C ALA A 30 -0.90 -1.90 6.16
N LEU A 31 -1.78 -1.40 5.28
CA LEU A 31 -2.16 -2.10 4.05
C LEU A 31 -0.94 -2.40 3.17
N LEU A 32 -0.10 -1.40 2.87
CA LEU A 32 1.12 -1.63 2.09
C LEU A 32 2.06 -2.62 2.78
N GLN A 33 2.16 -2.58 4.10
CA GLN A 33 2.98 -3.52 4.86
C GLN A 33 2.44 -4.97 4.77
N ALA A 34 1.12 -5.16 4.79
CA ALA A 34 0.48 -6.47 4.57
C ALA A 34 0.71 -7.02 3.15
N LEU A 35 0.95 -6.13 2.18
CA LEU A 35 1.22 -6.48 0.78
C LEU A 35 2.71 -6.65 0.44
N VAL A 36 3.60 -6.59 1.44
CA VAL A 36 5.03 -6.84 1.22
C VAL A 36 5.25 -8.24 0.64
N GLY A 37 6.07 -8.30 -0.42
CA GLY A 37 6.36 -9.54 -1.15
C GLY A 37 5.23 -10.03 -2.07
N LYS A 38 4.03 -9.42 -2.03
CA LYS A 38 2.93 -9.78 -2.91
C LYS A 38 3.10 -9.20 -4.32
N THR A 39 2.46 -9.84 -5.29
CA THR A 39 2.33 -9.37 -6.67
C THR A 39 0.85 -9.24 -6.98
N GLY A 40 0.44 -8.10 -7.52
CA GLY A 40 -0.97 -7.83 -7.78
C GLY A 40 -1.23 -6.35 -8.06
N VAL A 41 -2.51 -6.00 -8.04
CA VAL A 41 -2.99 -4.65 -8.29
C VAL A 41 -3.80 -4.21 -7.09
N LEU A 42 -3.46 -3.07 -6.50
CA LEU A 42 -4.20 -2.42 -5.43
C LEU A 42 -4.94 -1.22 -6.02
N GLU A 43 -6.26 -1.28 -6.06
CA GLU A 43 -7.12 -0.15 -6.40
C GLU A 43 -7.56 0.57 -5.13
N LEU A 44 -7.59 1.91 -5.18
CA LEU A 44 -8.11 2.78 -4.14
C LEU A 44 -9.08 3.79 -4.75
N TRP A 45 -10.23 4.00 -4.12
CA TRP A 45 -11.25 4.94 -4.59
C TRP A 45 -12.06 5.51 -3.43
N ARG A 46 -12.90 6.52 -3.73
CA ARG A 46 -13.67 7.27 -2.71
C ARG A 46 -12.77 7.85 -1.61
N LEU A 47 -11.58 8.30 -2.01
CA LEU A 47 -10.67 9.01 -1.13
C LEU A 47 -11.26 10.37 -0.75
N GLU A 48 -10.76 10.97 0.34
CA GLU A 48 -11.22 12.29 0.82
C GLU A 48 -11.10 13.40 -0.24
N ASN A 49 -10.09 13.30 -1.11
CA ASN A 49 -9.89 14.21 -2.25
C ASN A 49 -10.72 13.85 -3.49
N GLY A 50 -11.60 12.84 -3.40
CA GLY A 50 -12.36 12.31 -4.53
C GLY A 50 -11.55 11.43 -5.49
N GLY A 51 -10.24 11.27 -5.25
CA GLY A 51 -9.33 10.57 -6.14
C GLY A 51 -9.57 9.08 -6.25
N ARG A 52 -9.12 8.52 -7.38
CA ARG A 52 -8.97 7.08 -7.62
C ARG A 52 -7.56 6.80 -8.10
N TYR A 53 -6.92 5.78 -7.52
CA TYR A 53 -5.58 5.37 -7.90
C TYR A 53 -5.44 3.86 -7.98
N THR A 54 -4.58 3.42 -8.88
CA THR A 54 -4.23 2.01 -9.05
C THR A 54 -2.72 1.83 -8.87
N LEU A 55 -2.35 1.04 -7.87
CA LEU A 55 -0.97 0.70 -7.54
C LEU A 55 -0.64 -0.69 -8.08
N TYR A 56 0.38 -0.76 -8.91
CA TYR A 56 0.85 -2.01 -9.49
C TYR A 56 2.04 -2.53 -8.67
N LEU A 57 1.83 -3.62 -7.94
CA LEU A 57 2.82 -4.26 -7.07
C LEU A 57 3.40 -5.52 -7.72
N LYS A 58 4.74 -5.62 -7.80
CA LYS A 58 5.40 -6.82 -8.32
C LYS A 58 6.62 -7.17 -7.47
N ARG A 59 6.62 -8.38 -6.92
CA ARG A 59 7.72 -8.92 -6.09
C ARG A 59 8.12 -7.96 -4.96
N GLY A 60 7.12 -7.36 -4.30
CA GLY A 60 7.36 -6.40 -3.20
C GLY A 60 7.83 -5.01 -3.63
N GLU A 61 7.76 -4.67 -4.92
CA GLU A 61 8.03 -3.32 -5.44
C GLU A 61 6.77 -2.65 -5.97
N ILE A 62 6.63 -1.35 -5.71
CA ILE A 62 5.75 -0.47 -6.48
C ILE A 62 6.38 -0.26 -7.85
N ARG A 63 5.68 -0.70 -8.90
CA ARG A 63 6.15 -0.63 -10.28
C ARG A 63 5.59 0.59 -11.01
N CYS A 64 4.30 0.85 -10.82
CA CYS A 64 3.56 1.92 -11.46
C CYS A 64 2.49 2.44 -10.50
N LEU A 65 2.10 3.68 -10.68
CA LEU A 65 0.93 4.28 -10.08
C LEU A 65 0.14 4.96 -11.19
N GLU A 66 -1.15 4.67 -11.26
CA GLU A 66 -2.07 5.20 -12.25
C GLU A 66 -3.12 6.03 -11.52
N GLY A 67 -3.37 7.24 -12.00
CA GLY A 67 -4.47 8.10 -11.57
C GLY A 67 -5.55 8.16 -12.63
N GLU A 68 -6.47 9.11 -12.49
CA GLU A 68 -7.61 9.28 -13.39
C GLU A 68 -7.23 9.50 -14.87
N HIS A 69 -6.10 10.17 -15.11
CA HIS A 69 -5.63 10.52 -16.45
C HIS A 69 -4.50 9.60 -16.97
N GLY A 70 -4.28 8.45 -16.32
CA GLY A 70 -3.28 7.45 -16.72
C GLY A 70 -2.09 7.34 -15.76
N PHE A 71 -0.99 6.78 -16.27
CA PHE A 71 0.21 6.53 -15.45
C PHE A 71 0.89 7.82 -15.04
N LEU A 72 1.09 7.97 -13.74
CA LEU A 72 1.74 9.13 -13.17
C LEU A 72 3.24 9.07 -13.40
N ASP A 73 3.88 10.23 -13.46
CA ASP A 73 5.33 10.32 -13.39
C ASP A 73 5.85 10.08 -11.95
N LYS A 74 7.18 10.10 -11.78
CA LYS A 74 7.80 9.82 -10.47
C LYS A 74 7.48 10.87 -9.41
N ASP A 75 7.31 12.13 -9.78
CA ASP A 75 7.10 13.20 -8.82
C ASP A 75 5.62 13.32 -8.45
N GLU A 76 4.72 13.13 -9.41
CA GLU A 76 3.28 12.95 -9.18
C GLU A 76 3.01 11.73 -8.29
N ALA A 77 3.60 10.57 -8.60
CA ALA A 77 3.42 9.37 -7.79
C ALA A 77 3.93 9.55 -6.36
N LYS A 78 5.02 10.30 -6.13
CA LYS A 78 5.49 10.62 -4.77
C LYS A 78 4.49 11.50 -4.02
N LYS A 79 3.83 12.46 -4.68
CA LYS A 79 2.81 13.31 -4.06
C LYS A 79 1.60 12.46 -3.64
N VAL A 80 1.09 11.65 -4.56
CA VAL A 80 -0.04 10.73 -4.29
C VAL A 80 0.30 9.75 -3.17
N LEU A 81 1.50 9.16 -3.17
CA LEU A 81 1.90 8.25 -2.08
C LEU A 81 1.94 8.94 -0.71
N LYS A 82 2.27 10.23 -0.64
CA LYS A 82 2.20 10.99 0.62
C LYS A 82 0.76 11.24 1.04
N GLU A 83 -0.10 11.65 0.09
CA GLU A 83 -1.53 11.89 0.32
C GLU A 83 -2.22 10.63 0.83
N LEU A 84 -2.01 9.49 0.17
CA LEU A 84 -2.54 8.19 0.59
C LEU A 84 -2.04 7.78 1.99
N PHE A 85 -0.80 8.15 2.34
CA PHE A 85 -0.23 7.83 3.65
C PHE A 85 -0.92 8.56 4.80
N THR A 86 -1.52 9.73 4.52
CA THR A 86 -2.26 10.54 5.50
C THR A 86 -3.76 10.38 5.40
N ALA A 87 -4.27 9.76 4.33
CA ALA A 87 -5.70 9.54 4.11
C ALA A 87 -6.31 8.68 5.24
N ARG A 88 -7.44 9.11 5.79
CA ARG A 88 -8.16 8.40 6.85
C ARG A 88 -9.41 7.68 6.34
N GLU A 89 -9.80 7.94 5.10
CA GLU A 89 -10.97 7.37 4.46
C GLU A 89 -10.66 6.98 3.01
N GLY A 90 -11.29 5.91 2.54
CA GLY A 90 -11.15 5.42 1.17
C GLY A 90 -11.37 3.92 1.10
N ALA A 91 -12.09 3.46 0.09
CA ALA A 91 -12.22 2.04 -0.18
C ALA A 91 -11.00 1.53 -0.93
N PHE A 92 -10.62 0.28 -0.67
CA PHE A 92 -9.53 -0.38 -1.38
C PHE A 92 -9.87 -1.83 -1.73
N GLU A 93 -9.18 -2.32 -2.76
CA GLU A 93 -9.19 -3.71 -3.16
C GLU A 93 -7.86 -4.11 -3.78
N PHE A 94 -7.28 -5.18 -3.25
CA PHE A 94 -6.09 -5.82 -3.78
C PHE A 94 -6.47 -7.13 -4.47
N ALA A 95 -6.18 -7.19 -5.76
CA ALA A 95 -6.29 -8.39 -6.57
C ALA A 95 -4.90 -9.02 -6.77
N PRO A 96 -4.61 -10.19 -6.18
CA PRO A 96 -3.38 -10.91 -6.44
C PRO A 96 -3.26 -11.29 -7.92
N LYS A 97 -2.06 -11.20 -8.48
CA LYS A 97 -1.76 -11.66 -9.84
C LYS A 97 -0.48 -12.48 -9.82
N GLU A 98 -0.54 -13.72 -10.29
CA GLU A 98 0.62 -14.63 -10.32
C GLU A 98 1.74 -14.06 -11.19
N ALA A 99 1.39 -13.45 -12.33
CA ALA A 99 2.30 -12.70 -13.17
C ALA A 99 1.55 -11.68 -14.03
N TYR A 100 2.10 -10.48 -14.18
CA TYR A 100 1.65 -9.51 -15.17
C TYR A 100 2.83 -8.71 -15.75
N SER A 101 2.67 -8.21 -16.98
CA SER A 101 3.61 -7.26 -17.60
C SER A 101 3.49 -5.91 -16.90
N THR A 102 4.61 -5.31 -16.51
CA THR A 102 4.58 -3.97 -15.90
C THR A 102 4.04 -2.97 -16.94
N PRO A 103 2.92 -2.27 -16.65
CA PRO A 103 2.19 -1.55 -17.68
C PRO A 103 2.77 -0.17 -18.03
N CYS A 104 3.55 0.44 -17.13
CA CYS A 104 4.22 1.72 -17.37
C CYS A 104 5.68 1.55 -17.78
N ARG A 105 6.22 2.54 -18.51
CA ARG A 105 7.64 2.66 -18.83
C ARG A 105 8.10 4.13 -18.73
N PRO A 106 9.19 4.45 -18.00
CA PRO A 106 9.97 3.55 -17.14
C PRO A 106 9.25 3.22 -15.82
N ALA A 107 9.42 2.00 -15.32
CA ALA A 107 8.88 1.59 -14.02
C ALA A 107 9.67 2.19 -12.84
N PHE A 108 8.98 2.47 -11.74
CA PHE A 108 9.55 3.10 -10.54
C PHE A 108 10.57 2.23 -9.79
N ARG A 109 10.32 0.91 -9.72
CA ARG A 109 11.10 -0.10 -8.96
C ARG A 109 11.32 0.31 -7.50
N TRP A 110 10.28 0.79 -6.83
CA TRP A 110 10.39 1.24 -5.44
C TRP A 110 10.04 0.12 -4.47
N PRO A 111 10.96 -0.37 -3.63
CA PRO A 111 10.65 -1.40 -2.63
C PRO A 111 9.59 -0.89 -1.65
N VAL A 112 8.52 -1.67 -1.44
CA VAL A 112 7.38 -1.27 -0.60
C VAL A 112 7.84 -1.00 0.83
N ASP A 113 8.69 -1.86 1.39
CA ASP A 113 9.24 -1.72 2.74
C ASP A 113 10.01 -0.39 2.90
N ARG A 114 10.80 -0.01 1.89
CA ARG A 114 11.56 1.25 1.88
C ARG A 114 10.63 2.45 1.77
N VAL A 115 9.59 2.37 0.94
CA VAL A 115 8.59 3.44 0.79
C VAL A 115 7.88 3.66 2.12
N VAL A 116 7.35 2.60 2.74
CA VAL A 116 6.65 2.67 4.03
C VAL A 116 7.56 3.25 5.12
N ARG A 117 8.80 2.76 5.23
CA ARG A 117 9.78 3.30 6.21
C ARG A 117 10.06 4.79 5.97
N SER A 118 10.26 5.19 4.71
CA SER A 118 10.59 6.58 4.36
C SER A 118 9.44 7.54 4.68
N LEU A 119 8.19 7.14 4.45
CA LEU A 119 7.02 7.95 4.73
C LEU A 119 6.72 8.03 6.25
N ASN A 120 6.84 6.91 6.98
CA ASN A 120 6.71 6.90 8.44
C ASN A 120 7.71 7.83 9.14
N LEU A 121 8.98 7.81 8.70
CA LEU A 121 10.01 8.69 9.25
C LEU A 121 9.72 10.17 8.99
N ARG A 122 9.12 10.49 7.84
CA ARG A 122 8.75 11.88 7.50
C ARG A 122 7.60 12.38 8.37
N LEU A 123 6.52 11.61 8.49
CA LEU A 123 5.40 11.99 9.36
C LEU A 123 5.82 12.15 10.81
N THR A 124 6.72 11.27 11.31
CA THR A 124 7.22 11.38 12.68
C THR A 124 8.00 12.69 12.89
N ARG A 125 8.83 13.09 11.91
CA ARG A 125 9.58 14.36 11.96
C ARG A 125 8.67 15.58 11.88
N GLU A 126 7.66 15.55 11.02
CA GLU A 126 6.68 16.64 10.91
C GLU A 126 5.90 16.83 12.21
N LYS A 127 5.44 15.73 12.82
CA LYS A 127 4.75 15.78 14.12
C LYS A 127 5.63 16.31 15.25
N ILE A 128 6.90 15.92 15.29
CA ILE A 128 7.87 16.47 16.26
C ILE A 128 8.05 17.97 16.05
N ARG A 129 8.21 18.41 14.79
CA ARG A 129 8.36 19.83 14.46
C ARG A 129 7.14 20.65 14.92
N GLU A 130 5.93 20.20 14.60
CA GLU A 130 4.68 20.86 15.03
C GLU A 130 4.56 20.93 16.56
N THR A 131 4.93 19.84 17.25
CA THR A 131 4.92 19.82 18.72
C THR A 131 5.89 20.86 19.29
N LEU A 132 7.11 20.95 18.74
CA LEU A 132 8.11 21.93 19.18
C LEU A 132 7.67 23.37 18.86
N GLU A 133 7.07 23.62 17.69
CA GLU A 133 6.52 24.92 17.33
C GLU A 133 5.35 25.35 18.22
N SER A 134 4.59 24.41 18.78
CA SER A 134 3.50 24.71 19.74
C SER A 134 3.96 25.01 21.17
N LEU A 135 5.25 24.77 21.48
CA LEU A 135 5.84 24.96 22.81
C LEU A 135 6.55 26.30 22.99
N PHE A 136 6.72 27.07 21.91
CA PHE A 136 7.34 28.40 21.89
C PHE A 136 6.39 29.43 21.27
#